data_AF-A0A378HB51-F1
#
_entry.id   AF-A0A378HB51-F1
#
_cell.length_a   1.000
_cell.length_b   1.000
_cell.length_c   1.000
_cell.angle_alpha   90.00
_cell.angle_beta   90.00
_cell.angle_gamma   90.00
#
_symmetry.space_group_name_H-M   'P 1'
#
loop_
_entity.id
_entity.type
_entity.pdbx_description
1 polymer ?
#
loop_
_entity_poly.entity_id
_entity_poly.type
_entity_poly.pdbx_seq_one_letter_code
_entity_poly.pdbx_strand_id
1 'polypeptide(L)'
;MRKVKIGELINSLVNEVEAIDASDRPQGEKTKKIKAAAIKYKNALFNDKRKFRGKSLEKRISANTFNAYMSRARKRFDDKLHHNFEKNVIKLSEKYPLYNEELSSWLSMPAASIRQNMSALQAKLKEIMPLAEDLSNIKIGAKNSDAKLAKLANKYPEWQFAISDLNSEDWKDKRDYLINYSNKVLRSWKT
;
A
#
# COMPACT_ATOMS: atom_id res chain seq x y z
N MET A 1 10.88 35.45 16.48
CA MET A 1 9.99 34.57 15.69
C MET A 1 8.77 34.19 16.52
N ARG A 2 7.54 34.48 16.07
CA ARG A 2 6.33 33.94 16.71
C ARG A 2 6.30 32.44 16.39
N LYS A 3 6.56 31.57 17.38
CA LYS A 3 6.49 30.11 17.20
C LYS A 3 5.09 29.77 16.70
N VAL A 4 5.00 29.24 15.48
CA VAL A 4 3.76 28.64 14.98
C VAL A 4 3.39 27.54 15.97
N LYS A 5 2.20 27.63 16.57
CA LYS A 5 1.68 26.62 17.49
C LYS A 5 1.21 25.40 16.70
N ILE A 6 2.17 24.67 16.15
CA ILE A 6 1.92 23.58 15.21
C ILE A 6 1.11 22.44 15.82
N GLY A 7 1.33 22.14 17.11
CA GLY A 7 0.54 21.13 17.82
C GLY A 7 -0.94 21.47 17.86
N GLU A 8 -1.29 22.74 18.13
CA GLU A 8 -2.69 23.20 18.12
C GLU A 8 -3.31 23.10 16.72
N LEU A 9 -2.57 23.49 15.68
CA LEU A 9 -3.04 23.37 14.29
C LEU A 9 -3.27 21.91 13.87
N ILE A 10 -2.38 21.01 14.26
CA ILE A 10 -2.52 19.57 13.98
C ILE A 10 -3.70 18.99 14.74
N ASN A 11 -3.83 19.27 16.04
CA ASN A 11 -4.95 18.76 16.84
C ASN A 11 -6.29 19.31 16.33
N SER A 12 -6.34 20.58 15.94
CA SER A 12 -7.53 21.15 15.30
C SER A 12 -7.89 20.44 14.00
N LEU A 13 -6.90 20.09 13.16
CA LEU A 13 -7.14 19.34 11.93
C LEU A 13 -7.65 17.92 12.23
N VAL A 14 -7.04 17.23 13.18
CA VAL A 14 -7.44 15.86 13.59
C VAL A 14 -8.88 15.86 14.08
N ASN A 15 -9.22 16.73 15.03
CA ASN A 15 -10.57 16.82 15.59
C ASN A 15 -11.61 17.18 14.51
N GLU A 16 -11.29 18.09 13.59
CA GLU A 16 -12.19 18.47 12.49
C GLU A 16 -12.43 17.29 11.54
N VAL A 17 -11.37 16.53 11.20
CA VAL A 17 -11.48 15.35 10.34
C VAL A 17 -12.25 14.23 11.03
N GLU A 18 -11.98 13.94 12.31
CA GLU A 18 -12.71 12.93 13.08
C GLU A 18 -14.19 13.26 13.21
N ALA A 19 -14.55 14.51 13.48
CA ALA A 19 -15.94 14.95 13.53
C ALA A 19 -16.65 14.85 12.18
N ILE A 20 -15.95 15.08 11.07
CA ILE A 20 -16.50 14.87 9.72
C ILE A 20 -16.73 13.38 9.47
N ASP A 21 -15.76 12.54 9.84
CA ASP A 21 -15.78 11.10 9.62
C ASP A 21 -16.90 10.41 10.40
N ALA A 22 -17.08 10.80 11.67
CA ALA A 22 -18.13 10.31 12.56
C ALA A 22 -19.54 10.84 12.23
N SER A 23 -19.68 11.80 11.30
CA SER A 23 -20.99 12.34 10.95
C SER A 23 -21.78 11.43 10.01
N ASP A 24 -23.11 11.56 10.01
CA ASP A 24 -24.02 10.81 9.12
C ASP A 24 -24.02 11.30 7.65
N ARG A 25 -23.03 12.13 7.28
CA ARG A 25 -22.98 12.73 5.95
C ARG A 25 -22.65 11.68 4.88
N PRO A 26 -23.18 11.84 3.66
CA PRO A 26 -22.73 11.04 2.53
C PRO A 26 -21.24 11.17 2.28
N GLN A 27 -20.61 10.11 1.77
CA GLN A 27 -19.16 10.05 1.59
C GLN A 27 -18.60 11.15 0.67
N GLY A 28 -19.36 11.56 -0.34
CA GLY A 28 -19.01 12.69 -1.22
C GLY A 28 -18.87 14.01 -0.46
N GLU A 29 -19.76 14.27 0.49
CA GLU A 29 -19.70 15.45 1.35
C GLU A 29 -18.57 15.36 2.37
N LYS A 30 -18.38 14.19 3.01
CA LYS A 30 -17.25 13.95 3.91
C LYS A 30 -15.93 14.26 3.21
N THR A 31 -15.76 13.73 2.00
CA THR A 31 -14.57 13.98 1.17
C THR A 31 -14.37 15.47 0.88
N LYS A 32 -15.43 16.19 0.51
CA LYS A 32 -15.37 17.65 0.25
C LYS A 32 -14.94 18.42 1.51
N LYS A 33 -15.50 18.09 2.67
CA LYS A 33 -15.20 18.75 3.95
C LYS A 33 -13.78 18.44 4.44
N ILE A 34 -13.33 17.18 4.35
CA ILE A 34 -11.95 16.80 4.70
C ILE A 34 -10.95 17.56 3.83
N LYS A 35 -11.23 17.69 2.51
CA LYS A 35 -10.40 18.51 1.61
C LYS A 35 -10.36 19.97 2.06
N ALA A 36 -11.50 20.55 2.44
CA ALA A 36 -11.57 21.92 2.95
C ALA A 36 -10.75 22.11 4.24
N ALA A 37 -10.86 21.19 5.21
CA ALA A 37 -10.08 21.20 6.45
C ALA A 37 -8.57 21.13 6.16
N ALA A 38 -8.15 20.26 5.24
CA ALA A 38 -6.74 20.17 4.82
C ALA A 38 -6.23 21.45 4.14
N ILE A 39 -7.06 22.11 3.32
CA ILE A 39 -6.71 23.40 2.70
C ILE A 39 -6.56 24.49 3.78
N LYS A 40 -7.49 24.56 4.73
CA LYS A 40 -7.43 25.48 5.87
C LYS A 40 -6.15 25.31 6.68
N TYR A 41 -5.76 24.06 6.98
CA TYR A 41 -4.49 23.75 7.65
C TYR A 41 -3.27 24.23 6.83
N LYS A 42 -3.20 23.91 5.53
CA LYS A 42 -2.10 24.34 4.64
C LYS A 42 -1.98 25.87 4.56
N ASN A 43 -3.12 26.56 4.46
CA ASN A 43 -3.17 28.02 4.41
C ASN A 43 -2.67 28.64 5.72
N ALA A 44 -3.15 28.15 6.86
CA ALA A 44 -2.71 28.61 8.18
C ALA A 44 -1.20 28.42 8.40
N LEU A 45 -0.66 27.33 7.86
CA LEU A 45 0.73 26.91 8.00
C LEU A 45 1.71 27.68 7.09
N PHE A 46 1.38 27.83 5.80
CA PHE A 46 2.33 28.33 4.81
C PHE A 46 1.72 28.98 3.56
N ASN A 47 0.51 28.60 3.15
CA ASN A 47 -0.04 28.97 1.84
C ASN A 47 -0.88 30.25 1.81
N ASP A 48 -1.20 30.85 2.96
CA ASP A 48 -1.95 32.10 2.99
C ASP A 48 -1.11 33.27 2.46
N LYS A 49 -1.35 33.62 1.19
CA LYS A 49 -0.68 34.72 0.50
C LYS A 49 -0.95 36.07 1.15
N ARG A 50 -2.10 36.27 1.80
CA ARG A 50 -2.42 37.55 2.48
C ARG A 50 -1.59 37.71 3.75
N LYS A 51 -1.33 36.60 4.44
CA LYS A 51 -0.56 36.53 5.68
C LYS A 51 0.97 36.55 5.48
N PHE A 52 1.45 36.07 4.33
CA PHE A 52 2.89 35.91 4.04
C PHE A 52 3.33 36.70 2.80
N ARG A 53 3.10 38.01 2.79
CA ARG A 53 3.47 38.96 1.73
C ARG A 53 4.24 40.19 2.25
N GLY A 54 5.09 40.79 1.43
CA GLY A 54 5.91 41.95 1.83
C GLY A 54 6.78 41.65 3.05
N LYS A 55 6.86 42.57 4.02
CA LYS A 55 7.64 42.38 5.26
C LYS A 55 7.17 41.20 6.14
N SER A 56 5.98 40.65 5.90
CA SER A 56 5.49 39.45 6.62
C SER A 56 6.04 38.14 6.05
N LEU A 57 6.69 38.18 4.88
CA LEU A 57 7.29 37.02 4.24
C LEU A 57 8.51 36.49 5.02
N GLU A 58 9.24 37.40 5.68
CA GLU A 58 10.32 37.05 6.64
C GLU A 58 9.82 36.26 7.85
N LYS A 59 8.53 36.37 8.19
CA LYS A 59 7.89 35.63 9.29
C LYS A 59 7.36 34.27 8.83
N ARG A 60 7.49 33.92 7.55
CA ARG A 60 7.06 32.64 6.98
C ARG A 60 8.08 31.56 7.35
N ILE A 61 7.58 30.37 7.68
CA ILE A 61 8.45 29.19 7.85
C ILE A 61 9.13 28.83 6.53
N SER A 62 10.26 28.13 6.57
CA SER A 62 10.89 27.61 5.35
C SER A 62 10.10 26.45 4.73
N ALA A 63 10.36 26.13 3.47
CA ALA A 63 9.75 24.97 2.80
C ALA A 63 10.10 23.65 3.51
N ASN A 64 11.33 23.51 4.01
CA ASN A 64 11.75 22.32 4.78
C ASN A 64 10.95 22.17 6.08
N THR A 65 10.75 23.27 6.80
CA THR A 65 9.93 23.27 8.03
C THR A 65 8.46 22.98 7.71
N PHE A 66 7.93 23.52 6.61
CA PHE A 66 6.58 23.20 6.14
C PHE A 66 6.44 21.69 5.85
N ASN A 67 7.38 21.10 5.12
CA ASN A 67 7.38 19.67 4.81
C ASN A 67 7.46 18.82 6.08
N ALA A 68 8.33 19.16 7.03
CA ALA A 68 8.43 18.47 8.31
C ALA A 68 7.09 18.51 9.09
N TYR A 69 6.42 19.67 9.11
CA TYR A 69 5.13 19.84 9.77
C TYR A 69 3.98 19.13 9.05
N MET A 70 4.02 19.07 7.72
CA MET A 70 3.09 18.26 6.93
C MET A 70 3.28 16.76 7.23
N SER A 71 4.52 16.27 7.32
CA SER A 71 4.80 14.88 7.69
C SER A 71 4.30 14.55 9.09
N ARG A 72 4.51 15.45 10.07
CA ARG A 72 3.96 15.29 11.43
C ARG A 72 2.43 15.21 11.44
N ALA A 73 1.76 16.05 10.64
CA ALA A 73 0.30 16.02 10.53
C ALA A 73 -0.19 14.71 9.89
N ARG A 74 0.45 14.25 8.80
CA ARG A 74 0.10 12.98 8.14
C ARG A 74 0.25 11.79 9.09
N LYS A 75 1.32 11.76 9.89
CA LYS A 75 1.58 10.71 10.88
C LYS A 75 0.43 10.53 11.89
N ARG A 76 -0.35 11.58 12.17
CA ARG A 76 -1.53 11.48 13.06
C ARG A 76 -2.69 10.69 12.46
N PHE A 77 -2.64 10.38 11.18
CA PHE A 77 -3.63 9.57 10.47
C PHE A 77 -3.06 8.21 10.04
N ASP A 78 -1.90 7.79 10.58
CA ASP A 78 -1.30 6.50 10.24
C ASP A 78 -2.24 5.34 10.60
N ASP A 79 -3.08 5.46 11.62
CA ASP A 79 -4.02 4.37 11.96
C ASP A 79 -5.29 4.38 11.11
N LYS A 80 -5.49 5.40 10.25
CA LYS A 80 -6.65 5.48 9.36
C LYS A 80 -6.36 4.85 8.00
N LEU A 81 -7.28 3.98 7.58
CA LEU A 81 -7.33 3.42 6.25
C LEU A 81 -8.28 4.23 5.35
N HIS A 82 -8.16 4.03 4.05
CA HIS A 82 -9.10 4.63 3.11
C HIS A 82 -10.49 4.00 3.30
N HIS A 83 -11.55 4.80 3.26
CA HIS A 83 -12.94 4.31 3.44
C HIS A 83 -13.34 3.16 2.48
N ASN A 84 -12.75 3.08 1.28
CA ASN A 84 -12.98 1.97 0.35
C ASN A 84 -12.03 0.76 0.56
N PHE A 85 -11.20 0.77 1.60
CA PHE A 85 -10.19 -0.28 1.82
C PHE A 85 -10.83 -1.66 1.94
N GLU A 86 -11.72 -1.86 2.91
CA GLU A 86 -12.37 -3.15 3.15
C GLU A 86 -13.13 -3.66 1.93
N LYS A 87 -13.93 -2.77 1.30
CA LYS A 87 -14.65 -3.08 0.06
C LYS A 87 -13.72 -3.56 -1.05
N ASN A 88 -12.54 -2.95 -1.18
CA ASN A 88 -11.58 -3.34 -2.20
C ASN A 88 -10.87 -4.66 -1.84
N VAL A 89 -10.56 -4.89 -0.56
CA VAL A 89 -10.00 -6.16 -0.10
C VAL A 89 -10.96 -7.31 -0.40
N ILE A 90 -12.25 -7.17 -0.07
CA ILE A 90 -13.28 -8.18 -0.37
C ILE A 90 -13.32 -8.47 -1.89
N LYS A 91 -13.43 -7.43 -2.73
CA LYS A 91 -13.43 -7.60 -4.19
C LYS A 91 -12.18 -8.31 -4.72
N LEU A 92 -11.00 -8.01 -4.14
CA LEU A 92 -9.76 -8.66 -4.54
C LEU A 92 -9.71 -10.12 -4.08
N SER A 93 -10.21 -10.42 -2.87
CA SER A 93 -10.28 -11.78 -2.34
C SER A 93 -11.18 -12.68 -3.18
N GLU A 94 -12.34 -12.17 -3.63
CA GLU A 94 -13.25 -12.86 -4.55
C GLU A 94 -12.61 -13.07 -5.93
N LYS A 95 -11.90 -12.06 -6.42
CA LYS A 95 -11.25 -12.09 -7.74
C LYS A 95 -10.03 -13.02 -7.77
N TYR A 96 -9.35 -13.20 -6.63
CA TYR A 96 -8.10 -13.95 -6.50
C TYR A 96 -8.18 -14.99 -5.38
N PRO A 97 -8.87 -16.12 -5.61
CA PRO A 97 -9.14 -17.12 -4.57
C PRO A 97 -7.89 -17.66 -3.85
N LEU A 98 -6.74 -17.74 -4.53
CA LEU A 98 -5.50 -18.27 -3.92
C LEU A 98 -4.84 -17.30 -2.95
N TYR A 99 -5.17 -16.01 -3.04
CA TYR A 99 -4.75 -15.01 -2.06
C TYR A 99 -5.90 -14.64 -1.11
N ASN A 100 -7.05 -15.33 -1.18
CA ASN A 100 -8.22 -14.99 -0.38
C ASN A 100 -7.89 -15.04 1.11
N GLU A 101 -7.27 -16.12 1.60
CA GLU A 101 -6.92 -16.26 3.01
C GLU A 101 -6.06 -15.08 3.49
N GLU A 102 -5.00 -14.76 2.76
CA GLU A 102 -4.09 -13.66 3.09
C GLU A 102 -4.82 -12.30 3.04
N LEU A 103 -5.58 -12.02 1.98
CA LEU A 103 -6.31 -10.76 1.81
C LEU A 103 -7.41 -10.58 2.85
N SER A 104 -8.21 -11.62 3.10
CA SER A 104 -9.29 -11.61 4.08
C SER A 104 -8.76 -11.45 5.50
N SER A 105 -7.56 -11.98 5.80
CA SER A 105 -6.92 -11.78 7.10
C SER A 105 -6.68 -10.30 7.44
N TRP A 106 -6.54 -9.42 6.41
CA TRP A 106 -6.28 -8.00 6.61
C TRP A 106 -7.48 -7.25 7.20
N LEU A 107 -8.70 -7.76 7.04
CA LEU A 107 -9.92 -7.08 7.51
C LEU A 107 -9.97 -6.95 9.03
N SER A 108 -9.29 -7.84 9.76
CA SER A 108 -9.22 -7.84 11.22
C SER A 108 -7.90 -7.29 11.79
N MET A 109 -7.02 -6.74 10.95
CA MET A 109 -5.68 -6.30 11.36
C MET A 109 -5.60 -4.79 11.62
N PRO A 110 -4.66 -4.34 12.48
CA PRO A 110 -4.33 -2.93 12.58
C PRO A 110 -3.75 -2.36 11.29
N ALA A 111 -4.00 -1.08 11.00
CA ALA A 111 -3.55 -0.41 9.78
C ALA A 111 -2.02 -0.49 9.54
N ALA A 112 -1.22 -0.44 10.61
CA ALA A 112 0.23 -0.59 10.53
C ALA A 112 0.63 -1.98 9.98
N SER A 113 0.03 -3.05 10.51
CA SER A 113 0.27 -4.43 10.07
C SER A 113 -0.22 -4.66 8.65
N ILE A 114 -1.39 -4.10 8.29
CA ILE A 114 -1.92 -4.16 6.92
C ILE A 114 -0.91 -3.60 5.91
N ARG A 115 -0.29 -2.44 6.20
CA ARG A 115 0.70 -1.85 5.28
C ARG A 115 1.95 -2.71 5.14
N GLN A 116 2.39 -3.36 6.21
CA GLN A 116 3.51 -4.29 6.16
C GLN A 116 3.17 -5.50 5.30
N ASN A 117 2.03 -6.16 5.56
CA ASN A 117 1.58 -7.32 4.81
C ASN A 117 1.33 -6.99 3.33
N MET A 118 0.71 -5.84 3.04
CA MET A 118 0.54 -5.38 1.66
C MET A 118 1.89 -5.17 0.96
N SER A 119 2.88 -4.60 1.64
CA SER A 119 4.22 -4.38 1.07
C SER A 119 4.94 -5.71 0.82
N ALA A 120 4.82 -6.66 1.74
CA ALA A 120 5.39 -8.01 1.62
C ALA A 120 4.75 -8.78 0.46
N LEU A 121 3.41 -8.78 0.38
CA LEU A 121 2.69 -9.39 -0.74
C LEU A 121 3.08 -8.74 -2.07
N GLN A 122 3.17 -7.41 -2.13
CA GLN A 122 3.65 -6.73 -3.34
C GLN A 122 5.08 -7.13 -3.73
N ALA A 123 5.98 -7.32 -2.76
CA ALA A 123 7.33 -7.79 -3.03
C ALA A 123 7.30 -9.22 -3.62
N LYS A 124 6.58 -10.13 -2.96
CA LYS A 124 6.37 -11.51 -3.44
C LYS A 124 5.78 -11.56 -4.86
N LEU A 125 4.77 -10.74 -5.14
CA LEU A 125 4.13 -10.69 -6.46
C LEU A 125 5.05 -10.12 -7.55
N LYS A 126 6.00 -9.23 -7.20
CA LYS A 126 6.97 -8.71 -8.18
C LYS A 126 7.99 -9.76 -8.60
N GLU A 127 8.26 -10.75 -7.77
CA GLU A 127 9.17 -11.85 -8.08
C GLU A 127 8.61 -12.84 -9.11
N ILE A 128 7.30 -12.80 -9.36
CA ILE A 128 6.63 -13.68 -10.32
C ILE A 128 7.25 -13.61 -11.72
N MET A 129 7.50 -12.40 -12.21
CA MET A 129 8.01 -12.20 -13.57
C MET A 129 9.43 -12.77 -13.75
N PRO A 130 10.43 -12.41 -12.92
CA PRO A 130 11.75 -13.02 -13.02
C PRO A 130 11.74 -14.52 -12.69
N LEU A 131 10.86 -14.99 -11.79
CA LEU A 131 10.69 -16.43 -11.53
C LEU A 131 10.21 -17.17 -12.79
N ALA A 132 9.22 -16.64 -13.50
CA ALA A 132 8.71 -17.25 -14.73
C ALA A 132 9.77 -17.28 -15.84
N GLU A 133 10.59 -16.22 -15.96
CA GLU A 133 11.71 -16.17 -16.89
C GLU A 133 12.76 -17.24 -16.55
N ASP A 134 13.15 -17.35 -15.28
CA ASP A 134 14.10 -18.38 -14.81
C ASP A 134 13.56 -19.79 -15.04
N LEU A 135 12.26 -20.02 -14.77
CA LEU A 135 11.58 -21.31 -15.00
C LEU A 135 11.54 -21.68 -16.48
N SER A 136 11.33 -20.71 -17.38
CA SER A 136 11.27 -20.98 -18.83
C SER A 136 12.60 -21.50 -19.39
N ASN A 137 13.72 -21.21 -18.71
CA ASN A 137 15.05 -21.70 -19.05
C ASN A 137 15.36 -23.11 -18.49
N ILE A 138 14.46 -23.71 -17.70
CA ILE A 138 14.62 -25.03 -17.11
C ILE A 138 13.74 -26.04 -17.86
N LYS A 139 14.37 -27.05 -18.48
CA LYS A 139 13.67 -28.21 -19.02
C LYS A 139 13.25 -29.15 -17.88
N ILE A 140 11.99 -29.07 -17.48
CA ILE A 140 11.39 -29.91 -16.42
C ILE A 140 11.34 -31.38 -16.89
N GLY A 141 11.64 -32.33 -16.00
CA GLY A 141 11.67 -33.78 -16.28
C GLY A 141 12.94 -34.29 -16.96
N ALA A 142 13.99 -33.46 -17.07
CA ALA A 142 15.31 -33.87 -17.57
C ALA A 142 16.21 -34.32 -16.40
N LYS A 143 17.24 -35.15 -16.66
CA LYS A 143 18.18 -35.66 -15.63
C LYS A 143 18.77 -34.63 -14.65
N ASN A 144 18.82 -33.34 -15.03
CA ASN A 144 19.38 -32.26 -14.23
C ASN A 144 18.34 -31.22 -13.76
N SER A 145 17.03 -31.47 -13.93
CA SER A 145 15.98 -30.52 -13.53
C SER A 145 15.98 -30.30 -12.03
N ASP A 146 16.13 -31.37 -11.25
CA ASP A 146 15.88 -31.33 -9.80
C ASP A 146 16.91 -30.47 -9.07
N ALA A 147 18.18 -30.57 -9.47
CA ALA A 147 19.25 -29.72 -8.95
C ALA A 147 19.08 -28.24 -9.35
N LYS A 148 18.53 -27.97 -10.55
CA LYS A 148 18.24 -26.61 -11.02
C LYS A 148 17.03 -26.01 -10.29
N LEU A 149 15.98 -26.80 -10.10
CA LEU A 149 14.78 -26.40 -9.37
C LEU A 149 15.08 -26.19 -7.88
N ALA A 150 15.94 -27.00 -7.25
CA ALA A 150 16.40 -26.79 -5.88
C ALA A 150 17.17 -25.46 -5.74
N LYS A 151 18.08 -25.15 -6.67
CA LYS A 151 18.77 -23.84 -6.69
C LYS A 151 17.80 -22.68 -6.89
N LEU A 152 16.80 -22.86 -7.74
CA LEU A 152 15.79 -21.84 -8.00
C LEU A 152 14.89 -21.61 -6.78
N ALA A 153 14.48 -22.67 -6.09
CA ALA A 153 13.69 -22.59 -4.87
C ALA A 153 14.43 -21.84 -3.75
N ASN A 154 15.75 -22.05 -3.63
CA ASN A 154 16.58 -21.28 -2.70
C ASN A 154 16.71 -19.80 -3.08
N LYS A 155 16.64 -19.47 -4.38
CA LYS A 155 16.66 -18.09 -4.88
C LYS A 155 15.33 -17.36 -4.62
N TYR A 156 14.21 -18.10 -4.60
CA TYR A 156 12.87 -17.56 -4.36
C TYR A 156 12.19 -18.27 -3.18
N PRO A 157 12.56 -17.95 -1.92
CA PRO A 157 12.07 -18.66 -0.73
C PRO A 157 10.55 -18.66 -0.60
N GLU A 158 9.91 -17.52 -0.89
CA GLU A 158 8.45 -17.37 -0.84
C GLU A 158 7.70 -18.20 -1.89
N TRP A 159 8.41 -18.73 -2.87
CA TRP A 159 7.89 -19.58 -3.95
C TRP A 159 8.39 -21.01 -3.85
N GLN A 160 9.19 -21.35 -2.83
CA GLN A 160 9.78 -22.68 -2.66
C GLN A 160 8.71 -23.77 -2.66
N PHE A 161 7.58 -23.55 -1.97
CA PHE A 161 6.47 -24.52 -1.93
C PHE A 161 5.99 -24.89 -3.34
N ALA A 162 5.86 -23.89 -4.22
CA ALA A 162 5.34 -24.07 -5.57
C ALA A 162 6.41 -24.59 -6.56
N ILE A 163 7.68 -24.22 -6.36
CA ILE A 163 8.81 -24.67 -7.19
C ILE A 163 9.14 -26.13 -6.88
N SER A 164 9.17 -26.52 -5.61
CA SER A 164 9.42 -27.91 -5.19
C SER A 164 8.35 -28.87 -5.71
N ASP A 165 7.13 -28.38 -5.88
CA ASP A 165 6.00 -29.11 -6.42
C ASP A 165 6.17 -29.49 -7.92
N LEU A 166 7.04 -28.79 -8.65
CA LEU A 166 7.38 -29.09 -10.04
C LEU A 166 8.25 -30.35 -10.21
N ASN A 167 8.75 -30.93 -9.11
CA ASN A 167 9.43 -32.23 -9.11
C ASN A 167 8.46 -33.42 -9.00
N SER A 168 7.15 -33.17 -8.88
CA SER A 168 6.14 -34.24 -8.82
C SER A 168 5.76 -34.77 -10.21
N GLU A 169 5.14 -35.95 -10.25
CA GLU A 169 4.72 -36.60 -11.51
C GLU A 169 3.74 -35.71 -12.32
N ASP A 170 2.93 -34.89 -11.64
CA ASP A 170 1.93 -33.97 -12.23
C ASP A 170 2.46 -32.55 -12.51
N TRP A 171 3.76 -32.40 -12.79
CA TRP A 171 4.42 -31.10 -12.92
C TRP A 171 3.81 -30.16 -13.98
N LYS A 172 3.15 -30.68 -15.02
CA LYS A 172 2.55 -29.87 -16.09
C LYS A 172 1.37 -29.04 -15.59
N ASP A 173 0.46 -29.68 -14.86
CA ASP A 173 -0.73 -29.02 -14.31
C ASP A 173 -0.33 -28.00 -13.25
N LYS A 174 0.64 -28.35 -12.41
CA LYS A 174 1.22 -27.45 -11.38
C LYS A 174 1.95 -26.25 -12.00
N ARG A 175 2.68 -26.44 -13.09
CA ARG A 175 3.34 -25.37 -13.86
C ARG A 175 2.33 -24.41 -14.48
N ASP A 176 1.32 -24.96 -15.17
CA ASP A 176 0.34 -24.16 -15.89
C ASP A 176 -0.57 -23.39 -14.91
N TYR A 177 -0.84 -23.95 -13.74
CA TYR A 177 -1.46 -23.26 -12.61
C TYR A 177 -0.63 -22.05 -12.14
N LEU A 178 0.67 -22.25 -11.93
CA LEU A 178 1.60 -21.21 -11.48
C LEU A 178 1.73 -20.07 -12.51
N ILE A 179 1.85 -20.38 -13.80
CA ILE A 179 2.01 -19.40 -14.89
C ILE A 179 0.70 -18.65 -15.21
N ASN A 180 -0.43 -19.33 -15.30
CA ASN A 180 -1.70 -18.68 -15.64
C ASN A 180 -2.17 -17.73 -14.54
N TYR A 181 -1.91 -18.07 -13.29
CA TYR A 181 -2.32 -17.25 -12.15
C TYR A 181 -1.40 -16.03 -11.96
N SER A 182 -0.09 -16.24 -12.09
CA SER A 182 0.94 -15.22 -12.13
C SER A 182 0.60 -14.07 -13.10
N ASN A 183 0.17 -14.42 -14.32
CA ASN A 183 -0.22 -13.46 -15.35
C ASN A 183 -1.54 -12.73 -15.05
N LYS A 184 -2.51 -13.39 -14.40
CA LYS A 184 -3.78 -12.76 -14.01
C LYS A 184 -3.60 -11.73 -12.90
N VAL A 185 -2.74 -12.02 -11.92
CA VAL A 185 -2.48 -11.16 -10.77
C VAL A 185 -1.65 -9.93 -11.17
N LEU A 186 -0.59 -10.12 -11.96
CA LEU A 186 0.26 -9.00 -12.43
C LEU A 186 -0.51 -7.98 -13.31
N ARG A 187 -1.48 -8.44 -14.12
CA ARG A 187 -2.24 -7.55 -15.00
C ARG A 187 -3.23 -6.64 -14.25
N SER A 188 -3.74 -7.05 -13.10
CA SER A 188 -4.72 -6.24 -12.36
C SER A 188 -4.13 -5.29 -11.33
N TRP A 189 -2.89 -5.53 -10.89
CA TRP A 189 -2.23 -4.68 -9.89
C TRP A 189 -1.57 -3.44 -10.52
N LYS A 190 -1.55 -3.35 -11.86
CA LYS A 190 -1.07 -2.18 -12.63
C LYS A 190 -2.16 -1.14 -12.95
N THR A 191 -3.41 -1.39 -12.55
CA THR A 191 -4.57 -0.48 -12.72
C THR A 191 -5.12 -0.09 -11.36
#